data_AF-A0A3M1WRI8-F1
#
_entry.id   AF-A0A3M1WRI8-F1
#
_cell.length_a   1.000
_cell.length_b   1.000
_cell.length_c   1.000
_cell.angle_alpha   90.00
_cell.angle_beta   90.00
_cell.angle_gamma   90.00
#
_symmetry.space_group_name_H-M   'P 1'
#
loop_
_entity.id
_entity.type
_entity.pdbx_description
1 polymer ?
#
loop_
_entity_poly.entity_id
_entity_poly.type
_entity_poly.pdbx_seq_one_letter_code
_entity_poly.pdbx_strand_id
1 'polypeptide(L)'
;MRYFFFLGIFLLSTLACLAQTSRERGFAPPAPLQDRFWEDYPQAERLHWEGTGTRYVARFSLNALQMQAHYDEDGTWAYTQVEVPPQRLPEKILDHYRAEFGAHPLLRASFHDEPGNSYFRLEIRREGAVRWLHYDDQGEFIP
;
A
#
# COMPACT_ATOMS: atom_id res chain seq x y z
N MET A 1 32.14 -61.71 39.21
CA MET A 1 33.35 -60.98 39.66
C MET A 1 33.88 -60.24 38.44
N ARG A 2 33.80 -58.91 38.30
CA ARG A 2 34.36 -57.83 39.15
C ARG A 2 33.55 -56.53 38.91
N TYR A 3 33.28 -55.77 39.97
CA TYR A 3 32.50 -54.51 40.00
C TYR A 3 33.38 -53.26 39.73
N PHE A 4 32.77 -52.15 39.26
CA PHE A 4 32.94 -50.70 39.65
C PHE A 4 32.42 -49.80 38.48
N PHE A 5 31.27 -49.11 38.53
CA PHE A 5 30.84 -47.86 39.22
C PHE A 5 31.44 -46.53 38.65
N PHE A 6 30.55 -45.61 38.22
CA PHE A 6 30.58 -44.13 38.09
C PHE A 6 29.86 -43.67 36.79
N LEU A 7 28.61 -43.20 36.86
CA LEU A 7 28.15 -41.81 37.10
C LEU A 7 28.30 -40.88 35.88
N GLY A 8 27.18 -40.36 35.38
CA GLY A 8 27.17 -39.33 34.32
C GLY A 8 25.79 -38.91 33.84
N ILE A 9 24.87 -38.57 34.74
CA ILE A 9 23.72 -37.72 34.41
C ILE A 9 24.24 -36.28 34.38
N PHE A 10 24.25 -35.64 33.21
CA PHE A 10 23.87 -34.24 32.93
C PHE A 10 24.41 -33.82 31.56
N LEU A 11 23.52 -33.53 30.61
CA LEU A 11 23.56 -32.26 29.88
C LEU A 11 22.24 -32.07 29.14
N LEU A 12 21.30 -31.49 29.88
CA LEU A 12 20.24 -30.66 29.33
C LEU A 12 20.93 -29.44 28.69
N SER A 13 21.16 -29.46 27.38
CA SER A 13 21.55 -28.27 26.62
C SER A 13 20.48 -28.01 25.57
N THR A 14 19.48 -27.26 26.02
CA THR A 14 18.73 -26.26 25.25
C THR A 14 19.33 -25.99 23.87
N LEU A 15 18.77 -26.58 22.80
CA LEU A 15 18.63 -25.82 21.56
C LEU A 15 17.48 -24.84 21.78
N ALA A 16 17.81 -23.80 22.55
CA ALA A 16 17.09 -22.56 22.51
C ALA A 16 17.10 -22.08 21.05
N CYS A 17 15.92 -21.69 20.59
CA CYS A 17 15.78 -20.77 19.47
C CYS A 17 16.28 -21.27 18.09
N LEU A 18 15.58 -22.26 17.53
CA LEU A 18 15.01 -22.01 16.21
C LEU A 18 13.59 -21.44 16.40
N ALA A 19 13.47 -20.35 17.16
CA ALA A 19 12.56 -19.32 16.71
C ALA A 19 13.21 -18.79 15.44
N GLN A 20 13.00 -19.51 14.33
CA GLN A 20 12.98 -18.87 13.03
C GLN A 20 11.87 -17.84 13.19
N THR A 21 12.24 -16.66 13.68
CA THR A 21 11.56 -15.45 13.28
C THR A 21 11.73 -15.50 11.78
N SER A 22 10.69 -15.95 11.07
CA SER A 22 10.43 -15.43 9.76
C SER A 22 10.36 -13.92 9.98
N ARG A 23 11.52 -13.24 9.89
CA ARG A 23 11.53 -11.87 9.38
C ARG A 23 10.74 -12.04 8.11
N GLU A 24 9.51 -11.55 8.10
CA GLU A 24 8.68 -11.55 6.91
C GLU A 24 9.59 -11.07 5.79
N ARG A 25 10.00 -11.98 4.89
CA ARG A 25 10.74 -11.56 3.71
C ARG A 25 9.70 -10.75 2.97
N GLY A 26 9.79 -9.43 3.11
CA GLY A 26 9.00 -8.49 2.33
C GLY A 26 9.01 -8.97 0.89
N PHE A 27 7.85 -8.98 0.27
CA PHE A 27 7.73 -9.33 -1.12
C PHE A 27 8.66 -8.42 -1.93
N ALA A 28 9.44 -8.99 -2.85
CA ALA A 28 10.35 -8.25 -3.70
C ALA A 28 9.99 -8.53 -5.17
N PRO A 29 9.70 -7.50 -5.98
CA PRO A 29 9.39 -7.67 -7.40
C PRO A 29 10.65 -7.98 -8.21
N PRO A 30 10.50 -8.38 -9.50
CA PRO A 30 11.62 -8.52 -10.43
C PRO A 30 12.51 -7.27 -10.50
N ALA A 31 13.83 -7.46 -10.63
CA ALA A 31 14.80 -6.36 -10.67
C ALA A 31 14.48 -5.28 -11.73
N PRO A 32 14.08 -5.62 -12.97
CA PRO A 32 13.72 -4.60 -13.96
C PRO A 32 12.57 -3.68 -13.52
N LEU A 33 11.63 -4.19 -12.73
CA LEU A 33 10.54 -3.39 -12.18
C LEU A 33 11.02 -2.45 -11.06
N GLN A 34 11.98 -2.89 -10.25
CA GLN A 34 12.60 -2.04 -9.23
C GLN A 34 13.36 -0.88 -9.87
N ASP A 35 14.11 -1.14 -10.94
CA ASP A 35 14.87 -0.13 -11.67
C ASP A 35 13.92 0.92 -12.27
N ARG A 36 12.88 0.47 -12.99
CA ARG A 36 11.84 1.35 -13.55
C ARG A 36 11.16 2.21 -12.48
N PHE A 37 10.84 1.63 -11.31
CA PHE A 37 10.25 2.39 -10.22
C PHE A 37 11.13 3.58 -9.79
N TRP A 38 12.45 3.39 -9.70
CA TRP A 38 13.36 4.46 -9.32
C TRP A 38 13.62 5.47 -10.44
N GLU A 39 13.41 5.09 -11.71
CA GLU A 39 13.37 6.03 -12.83
C GLU A 39 12.13 6.93 -12.75
N ASP A 40 10.95 6.36 -12.47
CA ASP A 40 9.68 7.10 -12.38
C ASP A 40 9.58 7.96 -11.11
N TYR A 41 10.07 7.44 -9.99
CA TYR A 41 9.97 8.05 -8.66
C TYR A 41 11.32 8.17 -7.94
N PRO A 42 12.30 8.93 -8.49
CA PRO A 42 13.66 9.00 -7.97
C PRO A 42 13.79 9.57 -6.55
N GLN A 43 12.75 10.26 -6.07
CA GLN A 43 12.68 10.85 -4.74
C GLN A 43 11.71 10.12 -3.79
N ALA A 44 11.27 8.91 -4.16
CA ALA A 44 10.38 8.12 -3.31
C ALA A 44 11.05 7.75 -1.98
N GLU A 45 10.29 7.85 -0.91
CA GLU A 45 10.70 7.47 0.44
C GLU A 45 9.83 6.32 0.95
N ARG A 46 10.33 5.54 1.90
CA ARG A 46 9.57 4.50 2.60
C ARG A 46 8.92 3.47 1.65
N LEU A 47 9.63 3.11 0.59
CA LEU A 47 9.18 2.10 -0.38
C LEU A 47 8.94 0.75 0.31
N HIS A 48 7.74 0.22 0.11
CA HIS A 48 7.31 -1.12 0.51
C HIS A 48 6.59 -1.77 -0.67
N TRP A 49 7.02 -2.97 -1.04
CA TRP A 49 6.41 -3.73 -2.12
C TRP A 49 5.40 -4.74 -1.59
N GLU A 50 4.23 -4.77 -2.22
CA GLU A 50 3.21 -5.80 -2.05
C GLU A 50 2.92 -6.43 -3.41
N GLY A 51 2.45 -7.67 -3.41
CA GLY A 51 2.03 -8.29 -4.65
C GLY A 51 1.89 -9.80 -4.58
N THR A 52 1.29 -10.30 -5.65
CA THR A 52 1.31 -11.72 -6.05
C THR A 52 2.08 -11.75 -7.38
N GLY A 53 2.61 -12.90 -7.82
CA GLY A 53 3.37 -12.94 -9.09
C GLY A 53 2.63 -12.36 -10.32
N THR A 54 1.32 -12.14 -10.22
CA THR A 54 0.43 -11.56 -11.22
C THR A 54 0.19 -10.04 -11.11
N ARG A 55 0.60 -9.39 -10.02
CA ARG A 55 0.44 -7.93 -9.82
C ARG A 55 1.38 -7.41 -8.75
N TYR A 56 1.99 -6.26 -9.00
CA TYR A 56 2.90 -5.60 -8.07
C TYR A 56 2.34 -4.25 -7.64
N VAL A 57 2.57 -3.89 -6.38
CA VAL A 57 2.19 -2.60 -5.81
C VAL A 57 3.37 -2.02 -5.05
N ALA A 58 3.89 -0.89 -5.53
CA ALA A 58 4.86 -0.09 -4.80
C ALA A 58 4.11 0.90 -3.92
N ARG A 59 4.16 0.73 -2.59
CA ARG A 59 3.68 1.73 -1.63
C ARG A 59 4.84 2.59 -1.19
N PHE A 60 4.70 3.90 -1.28
CA PHE A 60 5.78 4.83 -0.95
C PHE A 60 5.22 6.19 -0.54
N SER A 61 6.12 7.05 -0.07
CA SER A 61 5.82 8.45 0.22
C SER A 61 6.58 9.35 -0.76
N LEU A 62 5.94 10.38 -1.27
CA LEU A 62 6.57 11.42 -2.10
C LEU A 62 5.91 12.77 -1.79
N ASN A 63 6.69 13.82 -1.57
CA ASN A 63 6.18 15.15 -1.22
C ASN A 63 5.18 15.15 -0.03
N ALA A 64 5.47 14.29 0.97
CA ALA A 64 4.66 14.01 2.15
C ALA A 64 3.27 13.39 1.87
N LEU A 65 3.01 12.89 0.66
CA LEU A 65 1.80 12.16 0.30
C LEU A 65 2.07 10.66 0.26
N GLN A 66 1.10 9.84 0.70
CA GLN A 66 1.14 8.39 0.51
C GLN A 66 0.70 8.06 -0.91
N MET A 67 1.47 7.22 -1.60
CA MET A 67 1.24 6.82 -2.98
C MET A 67 1.31 5.31 -3.14
N GLN A 68 0.59 4.80 -4.14
CA GLN A 68 0.63 3.42 -4.57
C GLN A 68 0.76 3.38 -6.09
N ALA A 69 1.90 2.93 -6.60
CA ALA A 69 2.06 2.64 -8.03
C ALA A 69 1.74 1.16 -8.25
N HIS A 70 0.79 0.88 -9.13
CA HIS A 70 0.37 -0.47 -9.48
C HIS A 70 0.95 -0.88 -10.82
N TYR A 71 1.45 -2.10 -10.88
CA TYR A 71 2.03 -2.69 -12.08
C TYR A 71 1.43 -4.07 -12.36
N ASP A 72 1.26 -4.39 -13.63
CA ASP A 72 0.80 -5.69 -14.12
C ASP A 72 1.91 -6.76 -13.99
N GLU A 73 1.59 -8.01 -14.32
CA GLU A 73 2.49 -9.17 -14.20
C GLU A 73 3.83 -8.99 -14.94
N ASP A 74 3.83 -8.28 -16.06
CA ASP A 74 5.02 -7.99 -16.86
C ASP A 74 5.80 -6.75 -16.39
N GLY A 75 5.34 -6.10 -15.30
CA GLY A 75 5.92 -4.87 -14.78
C GLY A 75 5.52 -3.60 -15.54
N THR A 76 4.52 -3.68 -16.44
CA THR A 76 3.92 -2.50 -17.07
C THR A 76 3.16 -1.68 -16.01
N TRP A 77 3.38 -0.36 -16.00
CA TRP A 77 2.64 0.54 -15.12
C TRP A 77 1.16 0.56 -15.50
N ALA A 78 0.29 0.30 -14.53
CA ALA A 78 -1.16 0.29 -14.71
C ALA A 78 -1.76 1.63 -14.29
N TYR A 79 -1.47 2.09 -13.07
CA TYR A 79 -1.89 3.39 -12.56
C TYR A 79 -1.16 3.74 -11.27
N THR A 80 -1.19 5.01 -10.90
CA THR A 80 -0.73 5.49 -9.59
C THR A 80 -1.87 6.12 -8.82
N GLN A 81 -2.07 5.65 -7.59
CA GLN A 81 -3.00 6.24 -6.64
C GLN A 81 -2.25 7.14 -5.67
N VAL A 82 -2.69 8.39 -5.52
CA VAL A 82 -2.20 9.36 -4.54
C VAL A 82 -3.27 9.58 -3.49
N GLU A 83 -2.95 9.36 -2.22
CA GLU A 83 -3.85 9.76 -1.14
C GLU A 83 -3.82 11.28 -0.98
N VAL A 84 -4.98 11.91 -1.10
CA VAL A 84 -5.12 13.37 -1.06
C VAL A 84 -5.76 13.75 0.26
N PRO A 85 -5.04 14.44 1.17
CA PRO A 85 -5.65 14.92 2.41
C PRO A 85 -6.72 15.98 2.07
N PRO A 86 -7.79 16.12 2.89
CA PRO A 86 -8.88 17.04 2.58
C PRO A 86 -8.45 18.49 2.31
N GLN A 87 -7.36 18.96 2.93
CA GLN A 87 -6.82 20.31 2.75
C GLN A 87 -6.12 20.52 1.40
N ARG A 88 -5.83 19.44 0.66
CA ARG A 88 -5.22 19.47 -0.67
C ARG A 88 -6.19 19.05 -1.78
N LEU A 89 -7.45 18.75 -1.44
CA LEU A 89 -8.48 18.51 -2.46
C LEU A 89 -8.80 19.82 -3.20
N PRO A 90 -9.10 19.76 -4.51
CA PRO A 90 -9.71 20.88 -5.22
C PRO A 90 -10.94 21.39 -4.47
N GLU A 91 -11.04 22.70 -4.29
CA GLU A 91 -12.16 23.33 -3.53
C GLU A 91 -13.51 22.92 -4.10
N LYS A 92 -13.64 22.88 -5.42
CA LYS A 92 -14.85 22.44 -6.12
C LYS A 92 -15.36 21.06 -5.69
N ILE A 93 -14.46 20.08 -5.55
CA ILE A 93 -14.81 18.73 -5.10
C ILE A 93 -15.26 18.78 -3.64
N LEU A 94 -14.53 19.52 -2.81
CA LEU A 94 -14.81 19.63 -1.39
C LEU A 94 -16.16 20.31 -1.11
N ASP A 95 -16.48 21.36 -1.89
CA ASP A 95 -17.73 22.10 -1.79
C ASP A 95 -18.92 21.26 -2.27
N HIS A 96 -18.78 20.56 -3.40
CA HIS A 96 -19.80 19.62 -3.87
C HIS A 96 -20.04 18.50 -2.85
N TYR A 97 -18.97 17.88 -2.33
CA TYR A 97 -19.08 16.85 -1.29
C TYR A 97 -19.80 17.36 -0.05
N ARG A 98 -19.49 18.57 0.43
CA ARG A 98 -20.14 19.15 1.61
C ARG A 98 -21.62 19.43 1.37
N ALA A 99 -21.97 19.95 0.20
CA ALA A 99 -23.35 20.30 -0.15
C ALA A 99 -24.23 19.05 -0.28
N GLU A 100 -23.77 18.03 -1.02
CA GLU A 100 -24.60 16.88 -1.40
C GLU A 100 -24.43 15.67 -0.47
N PHE A 101 -23.26 15.51 0.14
CA PHE A 101 -22.87 14.32 0.90
C PHE A 101 -22.32 14.63 2.29
N GLY A 102 -22.41 15.87 2.78
CA GLY A 102 -21.83 16.30 4.06
C GLY A 102 -22.37 15.56 5.29
N ALA A 103 -23.54 14.92 5.18
CA ALA A 103 -24.08 14.05 6.21
C ALA A 103 -23.40 12.67 6.31
N HIS A 104 -22.52 12.33 5.36
CA HIS A 104 -21.85 11.04 5.26
C HIS A 104 -20.34 11.21 5.50
N PRO A 105 -19.72 10.52 6.48
CA PRO A 105 -18.30 10.68 6.77
C PRO A 105 -17.40 10.39 5.56
N LEU A 106 -16.50 11.34 5.25
CA LEU A 106 -15.40 11.13 4.32
C LEU A 106 -14.34 10.25 4.98
N LEU A 107 -14.10 9.07 4.42
CA LEU A 107 -13.12 8.10 4.91
C LEU A 107 -11.76 8.32 4.27
N ARG A 108 -11.74 8.54 2.96
CA ARG A 108 -10.51 8.75 2.19
C ARG A 108 -10.79 9.56 0.95
N ALA A 109 -9.80 10.31 0.51
CA ALA A 109 -9.80 10.93 -0.80
C ALA A 109 -8.50 10.57 -1.52
N SER A 110 -8.60 10.36 -2.82
CA SER A 110 -7.46 9.99 -3.63
C SER A 110 -7.57 10.51 -5.04
N PHE A 111 -6.43 10.84 -5.63
CA PHE A 111 -6.27 11.07 -7.05
C PHE A 111 -5.73 9.78 -7.70
N HIS A 112 -6.25 9.43 -8.86
CA HIS A 112 -5.83 8.28 -9.66
C HIS A 112 -5.32 8.80 -10.99
N ASP A 113 -4.09 8.46 -11.31
CA ASP A 113 -3.44 8.73 -12.60
C ASP A 113 -3.28 7.41 -13.34
N GLU A 114 -3.93 7.26 -14.49
CA GLU A 114 -3.95 6.05 -15.31
C GLU A 114 -3.82 6.42 -16.80
N PRO A 115 -3.49 5.46 -17.69
CA PRO A 115 -3.32 5.76 -19.11
C PRO A 115 -4.55 6.41 -19.76
N GLY A 116 -4.42 7.69 -20.12
CA GLY A 116 -5.47 8.44 -20.82
C GLY A 116 -6.65 8.87 -19.95
N ASN A 117 -6.59 8.66 -18.64
CA ASN A 117 -7.65 9.08 -17.72
C ASN A 117 -7.05 9.47 -16.36
N SER A 118 -7.62 10.49 -15.73
CA SER A 118 -7.22 10.92 -14.39
C SER A 118 -8.45 11.42 -13.66
N TYR A 119 -8.57 11.05 -12.39
CA TYR A 119 -9.80 11.33 -11.64
C TYR A 119 -9.56 11.35 -10.14
N PHE A 120 -10.44 12.04 -9.43
CA PHE A 120 -10.52 11.95 -7.98
C PHE A 120 -11.58 10.94 -7.57
N ARG A 121 -11.30 10.23 -6.48
CA ARG A 121 -12.24 9.34 -5.82
C ARG A 121 -12.32 9.67 -4.33
N LEU A 122 -13.53 9.94 -3.86
CA LEU A 122 -13.84 10.10 -2.44
C LEU A 122 -14.54 8.82 -1.94
N GLU A 123 -13.98 8.20 -0.90
CA GLU A 123 -14.59 7.08 -0.20
C GLU A 123 -15.40 7.63 0.98
N ILE A 124 -16.72 7.45 0.97
CA ILE A 124 -17.63 7.92 2.03
C ILE A 124 -18.30 6.73 2.72
N ARG A 125 -18.75 6.92 3.97
CA ARG A 125 -19.60 5.95 4.66
C ARG A 125 -21.06 6.37 4.61
N ARG A 126 -21.90 5.57 3.95
CA ARG A 126 -23.35 5.78 3.86
C ARG A 126 -24.08 4.49 4.26
N GLU A 127 -25.03 4.61 5.18
CA GLU A 127 -25.86 3.47 5.65
C GLU A 127 -25.04 2.24 6.10
N GLY A 128 -23.90 2.49 6.75
CA GLY A 128 -22.99 1.45 7.23
C GLY A 128 -22.06 0.86 6.16
N ALA A 129 -22.21 1.22 4.89
CA ALA A 129 -21.38 0.73 3.79
C ALA A 129 -20.46 1.83 3.23
N VAL A 130 -19.35 1.40 2.60
CA VAL A 130 -18.50 2.30 1.82
C VAL A 130 -19.17 2.57 0.47
N ARG A 131 -19.13 3.83 0.05
CA ARG A 131 -19.53 4.29 -1.29
C ARG A 131 -18.41 5.14 -1.87
N TRP A 132 -18.33 5.17 -3.18
CA TRP A 132 -17.35 5.95 -3.91
C TRP A 132 -18.05 7.06 -4.69
N LEU A 133 -17.52 8.27 -4.57
CA LEU A 133 -17.87 9.40 -5.41
C LEU A 133 -16.71 9.63 -6.37
N HIS A 134 -17.03 9.76 -7.65
CA HIS A 134 -16.04 9.97 -8.70
C HIS A 134 -16.12 11.40 -9.20
N TYR A 135 -14.98 11.99 -9.49
CA TYR A 135 -14.85 13.30 -10.09
C TYR A 135 -13.78 13.25 -11.15
N ASP A 136 -13.96 13.93 -12.28
CA ASP A 136 -12.89 14.05 -13.27
C ASP A 136 -11.69 14.87 -12.73
N ASP A 137 -10.65 15.01 -13.55
CA ASP A 137 -9.45 15.78 -13.21
C ASP A 137 -9.70 17.30 -13.04
N GLN A 138 -10.83 17.81 -13.53
CA GLN A 138 -11.31 19.19 -13.33
C GLN A 138 -12.20 19.34 -12.10
N GLY A 139 -12.48 18.25 -11.39
CA GLY A 139 -13.34 18.21 -10.23
C GLY A 139 -14.83 18.29 -10.52
N GLU A 140 -15.26 17.99 -11.75
CA GLU A 140 -16.68 17.76 -12.05
C GLU A 140 -17.13 16.40 -11.52
N PHE A 141 -18.29 16.37 -10.88
CA PHE A 141 -18.85 15.14 -10.35
C PHE A 141 -19.34 14.22 -11.47
N ILE A 142 -18.99 12.94 -11.37
CA ILE A 142 -19.41 11.87 -12.28
C ILE A 142 -20.41 10.98 -11.51
N PRO A 143 -21.72 11.05 -11.82
CA PRO A 143 -22.78 10.33 -11.10
C PRO A 143 -22.81 8.81 -11.35
#